data_AF-A0A835IIS8-F1
#
_entry.id   AF-A0A835IIS8-F1
#
_cell.length_a   1.000
_cell.length_b   1.000
_cell.length_c   1.000
_cell.angle_alpha   90.00
_cell.angle_beta   90.00
_cell.angle_gamma   90.00
#
_symmetry.space_group_name_H-M   'P 1'
#
loop_
_entity.id
_entity.type
_entity.pdbx_description
1 polymer ?
#
loop_
_entity_poly.entity_id
_entity_poly.type
_entity_poly.pdbx_seq_one_letter_code
_entity_poly.pdbx_strand_id
1 'polypeptide(L)'
;METDTVAIIGPQASVMAHVLSHVVNELQVLLLSFTATDPTLYALQYPFFLQISPSDAFQMTAIAAIIMHYGWGEVIAIYTDDDHGQNGISALGDKLANRRCRISYKAVLPGPPDPGATQAEIIDALVKVALMESRIIVVHTYSNSGLNHYGLYAYDTVWIIANAVKAFFEKGGTISFSNDSNLHKAVGGALNLAAMNVFDGGKQLLDDILQNPLFGSVGLPGSCLHS
;
A
#
# COMPACT_ATOMS: atom_id res chain seq x y z
N MET A 1 7.05 -10.73 29.40
CA MET A 1 8.22 -10.01 28.88
C MET A 1 7.64 -8.84 28.11
N GLU A 2 7.89 -7.62 28.57
CA GLU A 2 7.53 -6.41 27.82
C GLU A 2 8.36 -6.38 26.53
N THR A 3 7.74 -6.02 25.42
CA THR A 3 8.40 -5.97 24.11
C THR A 3 8.45 -4.52 23.64
N ASP A 4 9.66 -3.97 23.60
CA ASP A 4 9.94 -2.63 23.12
C ASP A 4 9.84 -2.60 21.59
N THR A 5 8.98 -1.73 21.05
CA THR A 5 8.69 -1.64 19.61
C THR A 5 9.13 -0.30 19.05
N VAL A 6 10.04 -0.34 18.08
CA VAL A 6 10.57 0.86 17.40
C VAL A 6 9.81 1.17 16.10
N ALA A 7 9.51 0.13 15.33
CA ALA A 7 8.80 0.22 14.06
C ALA A 7 8.17 -1.14 13.75
N ILE A 8 7.14 -1.12 12.91
CA ILE A 8 6.50 -2.32 12.38
C ILE A 8 6.88 -2.44 10.91
N ILE A 9 7.45 -3.58 10.51
CA ILE A 9 7.79 -3.89 9.12
C ILE A 9 6.75 -4.85 8.56
N GLY A 10 6.18 -4.50 7.42
CA GLY A 10 4.95 -5.06 6.89
C GLY A 10 3.77 -4.12 7.13
N PRO A 11 2.53 -4.60 6.94
CA PRO A 11 2.14 -5.95 6.47
C PRO A 11 2.33 -6.09 4.96
N GLN A 12 2.08 -7.29 4.45
CA GLN A 12 2.15 -7.54 3.00
C GLN A 12 0.88 -7.14 2.25
N ALA A 13 -0.30 -7.44 2.80
CA ALA A 13 -1.57 -7.12 2.16
C ALA A 13 -1.98 -5.67 2.44
N SER A 14 -2.44 -4.95 1.42
CA SER A 14 -2.92 -3.58 1.56
C SER A 14 -4.11 -3.46 2.52
N VAL A 15 -5.00 -4.46 2.53
CA VAL A 15 -6.12 -4.54 3.48
C VAL A 15 -5.62 -4.51 4.93
N MET A 16 -4.58 -5.28 5.25
CA MET A 16 -3.96 -5.27 6.57
C MET A 16 -3.23 -3.95 6.85
N ALA A 17 -2.65 -3.33 5.81
CA ALA A 17 -1.97 -2.06 5.97
C ALA A 17 -2.96 -0.95 6.34
N HIS A 18 -4.16 -0.92 5.77
CA HIS A 18 -5.22 0.00 6.21
C HIS A 18 -5.56 -0.16 7.68
N VAL A 19 -5.77 -1.40 8.13
CA VAL A 19 -6.09 -1.68 9.54
C VAL A 19 -4.96 -1.21 10.46
N LEU A 20 -3.72 -1.60 10.16
CA LEU A 20 -2.57 -1.24 10.99
C LEU A 20 -2.24 0.25 10.93
N SER A 21 -2.52 0.94 9.83
CA SER A 21 -2.22 2.38 9.69
C SER A 21 -3.02 3.24 10.66
N HIS A 22 -4.25 2.86 11.00
CA HIS A 22 -5.02 3.55 12.05
C HIS A 22 -4.36 3.39 13.42
N VAL A 23 -3.96 2.15 13.74
CA VAL A 23 -3.31 1.83 15.02
C VAL A 23 -1.98 2.56 15.15
N VAL A 24 -1.10 2.46 14.15
CA VAL A 24 0.25 3.03 14.25
C VAL A 24 0.27 4.55 14.24
N ASN A 25 -0.74 5.19 13.63
CA ASN A 25 -0.93 6.63 13.73
C ASN A 25 -1.27 7.07 15.15
N GLU A 26 -2.15 6.33 15.84
CA GLU A 26 -2.48 6.60 17.24
C GLU A 26 -1.24 6.42 18.12
N LEU A 27 -0.45 5.38 17.86
CA LEU A 27 0.77 5.07 18.61
C LEU A 27 1.98 5.91 18.22
N GLN A 28 1.92 6.66 17.13
CA GLN A 28 3.08 7.38 16.57
C GLN A 28 4.28 6.45 16.27
N VAL A 29 4.00 5.18 15.94
CA VAL A 29 4.99 4.17 15.57
C VAL A 29 5.11 4.14 14.05
N LEU A 30 6.32 4.05 13.54
CA LEU A 30 6.52 3.92 12.11
C LEU A 30 6.05 2.56 11.58
N LEU A 31 5.16 2.55 10.57
CA LEU A 31 4.74 1.36 9.82
C LEU A 31 5.33 1.39 8.41
N LEU A 32 6.19 0.43 8.10
CA LEU A 32 6.90 0.31 6.82
C LEU A 32 6.37 -0.87 6.02
N SER A 33 5.55 -0.61 4.99
CA SER A 33 5.09 -1.68 4.09
C SER A 33 5.84 -1.68 2.76
N PHE A 34 6.29 -2.86 2.36
CA PHE A 34 7.02 -3.11 1.12
C PHE A 34 6.18 -3.74 0.01
N THR A 35 4.95 -4.16 0.28
CA THR A 35 4.07 -4.73 -0.76
C THR A 35 2.64 -4.21 -0.73
N ALA A 36 2.25 -3.40 0.26
CA ALA A 36 0.98 -2.69 0.20
C ALA A 36 1.09 -1.54 -0.79
N THR A 37 0.35 -1.60 -1.90
CA THR A 37 0.45 -0.64 -3.00
C THR A 37 -0.82 0.17 -3.26
N ASP A 38 -1.83 0.00 -2.40
CA ASP A 38 -3.14 0.65 -2.53
C ASP A 38 -3.02 2.18 -2.69
N PRO A 39 -3.65 2.77 -3.72
CA PRO A 39 -3.64 4.22 -3.96
C PRO A 39 -4.15 5.09 -2.81
N THR A 40 -4.94 4.53 -1.89
CA THR A 40 -5.54 5.23 -0.76
C THR A 40 -4.69 5.18 0.52
N LEU A 41 -3.59 4.43 0.53
CA LEU A 41 -2.59 4.43 1.61
C LEU A 41 -1.60 5.59 1.45
N TYR A 42 -2.06 6.83 1.61
CA TYR A 42 -1.21 8.02 1.44
C TYR A 42 -0.94 8.75 2.76
N ALA A 43 0.23 9.39 2.84
CA ALA A 43 0.78 9.98 4.07
C ALA A 43 -0.09 11.08 4.69
N LEU A 44 -0.90 11.80 3.90
CA LEU A 44 -1.81 12.82 4.44
C LEU A 44 -2.91 12.21 5.31
N GLN A 45 -3.37 10.99 5.01
CA GLN A 45 -4.31 10.25 5.84
C GLN A 45 -3.60 9.38 6.89
N TYR A 46 -2.42 8.84 6.54
CA TYR A 46 -1.63 7.97 7.40
C TYR A 46 -0.20 8.47 7.60
N PRO A 47 0.04 9.48 8.46
CA PRO A 47 1.36 10.12 8.59
C PRO A 47 2.48 9.18 9.01
N PHE A 48 2.18 8.15 9.82
CA PHE A 48 3.17 7.18 10.28
C PHE A 48 3.27 5.94 9.39
N PHE A 49 2.52 5.90 8.28
CA PHE A 49 2.65 4.86 7.27
C PHE A 49 3.60 5.32 6.17
N LEU A 50 4.61 4.49 5.89
CA LEU A 50 5.51 4.65 4.78
C LEU A 50 5.40 3.46 3.84
N GLN A 51 5.02 3.78 2.61
CA GLN A 51 5.04 2.86 1.49
C GLN A 51 6.43 2.84 0.86
N ILE A 52 7.02 1.66 0.73
CA ILE A 52 8.34 1.44 0.13
C ILE A 52 8.24 1.10 -1.37
N SER A 53 7.15 0.47 -1.77
CA SER A 53 6.90 0.19 -3.18
C SER A 53 6.12 1.34 -3.81
N PRO A 54 6.23 1.58 -5.13
CA PRO A 54 5.39 2.56 -5.78
C PRO A 54 3.91 2.23 -5.63
N SER A 55 3.07 3.25 -5.48
CA SER A 55 1.61 3.09 -5.47
C SER A 55 1.10 2.59 -6.80
N ASP A 56 0.04 1.77 -6.77
CA ASP A 56 -0.69 1.33 -7.96
C ASP A 56 -1.22 2.52 -8.76
N ALA A 57 -1.37 3.72 -8.17
CA ALA A 57 -1.70 4.93 -8.91
C ALA A 57 -0.74 5.21 -10.09
N PHE A 58 0.55 4.89 -9.93
CA PHE A 58 1.53 5.00 -11.00
C PHE A 58 1.30 3.93 -12.08
N GLN A 59 1.04 2.68 -11.67
CA GLN A 59 0.71 1.60 -12.58
C GLN A 59 -0.56 1.91 -13.39
N MET A 60 -1.62 2.40 -12.73
CA MET A 60 -2.88 2.79 -13.37
C MET A 60 -2.70 3.97 -14.33
N THR A 61 -1.81 4.91 -13.99
CA THR A 61 -1.46 6.01 -14.89
C THR A 61 -0.80 5.50 -16.17
N ALA A 62 0.13 4.53 -16.04
CA ALA A 62 0.81 3.92 -17.18
C ALA A 62 -0.15 3.07 -18.03
N ILE A 63 -1.00 2.24 -17.41
CA ILE A 63 -2.01 1.44 -18.11
C ILE A 63 -2.97 2.34 -18.89
N ALA A 64 -3.47 3.42 -18.28
CA ALA A 64 -4.35 4.36 -18.96
C ALA A 64 -3.65 5.09 -20.13
N ALA A 65 -2.34 5.37 -20.01
CA ALA A 65 -1.57 5.94 -21.10
C ALA A 65 -1.42 4.96 -22.28
N ILE A 66 -1.20 3.67 -22.01
CA ILE A 66 -1.15 2.61 -23.03
C ILE A 66 -2.50 2.49 -23.74
N ILE A 67 -3.60 2.41 -22.99
CA ILE A 67 -4.97 2.32 -23.51
C ILE A 67 -5.27 3.48 -24.46
N MET A 68 -4.93 4.70 -24.02
CA MET A 68 -5.10 5.90 -24.84
C MET A 68 -4.21 5.90 -26.08
N HIS A 69 -2.94 5.49 -25.97
CA HIS A 69 -2.00 5.48 -27.08
C HIS A 69 -2.48 4.60 -28.25
N TYR A 70 -3.07 3.44 -27.94
CA TYR A 70 -3.62 2.53 -28.95
C TYR A 70 -5.08 2.84 -29.32
N GLY A 71 -5.68 3.90 -28.79
CA GLY A 71 -7.04 4.32 -29.12
C GLY A 71 -8.13 3.35 -28.64
N TRP A 72 -7.87 2.57 -27.58
CA TRP A 72 -8.86 1.67 -27.01
C TRP A 72 -9.84 2.46 -26.14
N GLY A 73 -11.03 2.74 -26.68
CA GLY A 73 -12.05 3.53 -25.99
C GLY A 73 -12.66 2.84 -24.77
N GLU A 74 -12.67 1.50 -24.76
CA GLU A 74 -13.31 0.69 -23.72
C GLU A 74 -12.44 -0.50 -23.33
N VAL A 75 -12.42 -0.79 -22.03
CA VAL A 75 -11.70 -1.93 -21.45
C VAL A 75 -12.56 -2.65 -20.42
N ILE A 76 -12.29 -3.94 -20.22
CA ILE A 76 -12.82 -4.70 -19.09
C ILE A 76 -11.78 -4.70 -17.98
N ALA A 77 -12.22 -4.49 -16.74
CA ALA A 77 -11.36 -4.64 -15.56
C ALA A 77 -11.72 -5.92 -14.80
N ILE A 78 -10.72 -6.77 -14.51
CA ILE A 78 -10.82 -7.91 -13.61
C ILE A 78 -10.03 -7.58 -12.35
N TYR A 79 -10.62 -7.72 -11.16
CA TYR A 79 -9.94 -7.42 -9.91
C TYR A 79 -10.41 -8.27 -8.73
N THR A 80 -9.60 -8.31 -7.68
CA THR A 80 -9.92 -9.00 -6.43
C THR A 80 -10.96 -8.23 -5.61
N ASP A 81 -11.92 -8.92 -5.01
CA ASP A 81 -13.00 -8.34 -4.19
C ASP A 81 -12.52 -7.92 -2.80
N ASP A 82 -11.65 -6.93 -2.78
CA ASP A 82 -11.16 -6.30 -1.56
C ASP A 82 -10.85 -4.83 -1.81
N ASP A 83 -10.52 -4.11 -0.74
CA ASP A 83 -10.20 -2.68 -0.82
C ASP A 83 -9.06 -2.42 -1.81
N HIS A 84 -8.04 -3.28 -1.84
CA HIS A 84 -6.90 -3.15 -2.75
C HIS A 84 -7.35 -3.18 -4.22
N GLY A 85 -8.07 -4.23 -4.61
CA GLY A 85 -8.58 -4.38 -5.97
C GLY A 85 -9.55 -3.27 -6.35
N GLN A 86 -10.47 -2.91 -5.44
CA GLN A 86 -11.47 -1.88 -5.68
C GLN A 86 -10.84 -0.49 -5.85
N ASN A 87 -9.91 -0.12 -4.98
CA ASN A 87 -9.21 1.16 -5.01
C ASN A 87 -8.30 1.27 -6.24
N GLY A 88 -7.59 0.20 -6.61
CA GLY A 88 -6.80 0.14 -7.83
C GLY A 88 -7.64 0.36 -9.09
N ILE A 89 -8.78 -0.32 -9.20
CA ILE A 89 -9.70 -0.14 -10.35
C ILE A 89 -10.42 1.21 -10.33
N SER A 90 -10.69 1.77 -9.15
CA SER A 90 -11.19 3.14 -9.03
C SER A 90 -10.17 4.15 -9.59
N ALA A 91 -8.91 4.03 -9.16
CA ALA A 91 -7.82 4.87 -9.66
C ALA A 91 -7.64 4.73 -11.19
N LEU A 92 -7.75 3.51 -11.73
CA LEU A 92 -7.75 3.30 -13.19
C LEU A 92 -8.91 4.04 -13.87
N GLY A 93 -10.12 3.94 -13.32
CA GLY A 93 -11.29 4.64 -13.81
C GLY A 93 -11.07 6.15 -13.94
N ASP A 94 -10.51 6.77 -12.90
CA ASP A 94 -10.18 8.20 -12.90
C ASP A 94 -9.15 8.57 -13.98
N LYS A 95 -8.10 7.75 -14.13
CA LYS A 95 -7.05 7.97 -15.15
C LYS A 95 -7.58 7.78 -16.57
N LEU A 96 -8.58 6.92 -16.78
CA LEU A 96 -9.24 6.72 -18.07
C LEU A 96 -10.23 7.82 -18.40
N ALA A 97 -11.01 8.28 -17.42
CA ALA A 97 -11.99 9.35 -17.58
C ALA A 97 -11.35 10.64 -18.12
N ASN A 98 -10.14 10.98 -17.64
CA ASN A 98 -9.34 12.11 -18.12
C ASN A 98 -8.90 11.99 -19.58
N ARG A 99 -9.04 10.81 -20.20
CA ARG A 99 -8.55 10.47 -21.54
C ARG A 99 -9.66 10.04 -22.49
N ARG A 100 -10.93 10.21 -22.11
CA ARG A 100 -12.13 9.76 -22.86
C ARG A 100 -12.17 8.24 -23.12
N CYS A 101 -11.46 7.47 -22.29
CA CYS A 101 -11.58 6.02 -22.24
C CYS A 101 -12.43 5.65 -21.03
N ARG A 102 -13.00 4.44 -21.02
CA ARG A 102 -13.78 3.96 -19.87
C ARG A 102 -13.63 2.47 -19.62
N ILE A 103 -13.95 2.08 -18.39
CA ILE A 103 -14.18 0.68 -18.04
C ILE A 103 -15.62 0.35 -18.43
N SER A 104 -15.81 -0.55 -19.39
CA SER A 104 -17.15 -0.96 -19.86
C SER A 104 -17.75 -2.07 -19.01
N TYR A 105 -16.91 -2.90 -18.38
CA TYR A 105 -17.33 -3.93 -17.44
C TYR A 105 -16.29 -4.17 -16.34
N LYS A 106 -16.79 -4.52 -15.15
CA LYS A 106 -16.03 -4.83 -13.94
C LYS A 106 -16.34 -6.27 -13.53
N ALA A 107 -15.37 -7.16 -13.70
CA ALA A 107 -15.42 -8.53 -13.23
C ALA A 107 -14.70 -8.65 -11.89
N VAL A 108 -15.39 -9.21 -10.91
CA VAL A 108 -14.90 -9.34 -9.55
C VAL A 108 -14.49 -10.79 -9.31
N LEU A 109 -13.31 -11.00 -8.74
CA LEU A 109 -12.82 -12.31 -8.31
C LEU A 109 -12.75 -12.35 -6.78
N PRO A 110 -13.11 -13.47 -6.14
CA PRO A 110 -13.03 -13.57 -4.68
C PRO A 110 -11.57 -13.41 -4.18
N GLY A 111 -11.42 -12.73 -3.04
CA GLY A 111 -10.12 -12.47 -2.43
C GLY A 111 -9.61 -13.56 -1.48
N PRO A 112 -8.30 -13.67 -1.24
CA PRO A 112 -7.77 -14.49 -0.15
C PRO A 112 -8.08 -13.82 1.21
N PRO A 113 -8.45 -14.54 2.28
CA PRO A 113 -8.58 -15.98 2.43
C PRO A 113 -10.06 -16.38 2.52
N ASP A 114 -10.84 -16.25 1.45
CA ASP A 114 -12.22 -16.71 1.48
C ASP A 114 -12.27 -18.25 1.34
N PRO A 115 -12.67 -19.01 2.38
CA PRO A 115 -12.85 -20.46 2.30
C PRO A 115 -14.03 -20.87 1.39
N GLY A 116 -14.88 -19.92 0.98
CA GLY A 116 -15.95 -20.09 0.01
C GLY A 116 -15.58 -19.75 -1.43
N ALA A 117 -14.40 -19.16 -1.68
CA ALA A 117 -13.89 -18.83 -3.01
C ALA A 117 -13.75 -20.10 -3.85
N THR A 118 -14.83 -20.44 -4.55
CA THR A 118 -14.89 -21.70 -5.26
C THR A 118 -14.25 -21.43 -6.61
N GLN A 119 -13.37 -22.32 -7.07
CA GLN A 119 -12.80 -22.26 -8.42
C GLN A 119 -13.89 -22.03 -9.50
N ALA A 120 -15.12 -22.48 -9.23
CA ALA A 120 -16.31 -22.23 -10.03
C ALA A 120 -16.68 -20.75 -10.21
N GLU A 121 -16.55 -19.90 -9.18
CA GLU A 121 -16.88 -18.47 -9.24
C GLU A 121 -15.88 -17.72 -10.13
N ILE A 122 -14.59 -18.06 -9.99
CA ILE A 122 -13.54 -17.54 -10.87
C ILE A 122 -13.83 -17.95 -12.32
N ILE A 123 -14.16 -19.23 -12.54
CA ILE A 123 -14.50 -19.73 -13.88
C ILE A 123 -15.73 -19.00 -14.44
N ASP A 124 -16.79 -18.81 -13.66
CA ASP A 124 -18.01 -18.12 -14.10
C ASP A 124 -17.72 -16.65 -14.48
N ALA A 125 -16.93 -15.94 -13.66
CA ALA A 125 -16.50 -14.59 -13.97
C ALA A 125 -15.69 -14.53 -15.28
N LEU A 126 -14.77 -15.47 -15.49
CA LEU A 126 -13.96 -15.55 -16.71
C LEU A 126 -14.79 -15.94 -17.94
N VAL A 127 -15.77 -16.83 -17.80
CA VAL A 127 -16.71 -17.18 -18.88
C VAL A 127 -17.53 -15.96 -19.28
N LYS A 128 -18.06 -15.21 -18.31
CA LYS A 128 -18.78 -13.95 -18.59
C LYS A 128 -17.92 -12.96 -19.37
N VAL A 129 -16.66 -12.78 -18.97
CA VAL A 129 -15.71 -11.91 -19.69
C VAL A 129 -15.41 -12.45 -21.09
N ALA A 130 -15.24 -13.75 -21.26
CA ALA A 130 -14.98 -14.37 -22.57
C ALA A 130 -16.17 -14.25 -23.54
N LEU A 131 -17.39 -14.16 -23.02
CA LEU A 131 -18.60 -13.88 -23.80
C LEU A 131 -18.75 -12.41 -24.21
N MET A 132 -17.95 -11.51 -23.63
CA MET A 132 -17.92 -10.10 -24.03
C MET A 132 -16.97 -9.93 -25.21
N GLU A 133 -17.38 -9.16 -26.22
CA GLU A 133 -16.56 -8.85 -27.41
C GLU A 133 -15.42 -7.85 -27.14
N SER A 134 -14.94 -7.75 -25.90
CA SER A 134 -13.80 -6.89 -25.56
C SER A 134 -12.49 -7.55 -25.96
N ARG A 135 -11.59 -6.75 -26.54
CA ARG A 135 -10.23 -7.19 -26.89
C ARG A 135 -9.19 -6.82 -25.84
N ILE A 136 -9.55 -5.98 -24.88
CA ILE A 136 -8.65 -5.40 -23.89
C ILE A 136 -9.19 -5.65 -22.50
N ILE A 137 -8.42 -6.39 -21.72
CA ILE A 137 -8.74 -6.79 -20.36
C ILE A 137 -7.58 -6.34 -19.48
N VAL A 138 -7.87 -5.53 -18.48
CA VAL A 138 -6.93 -5.13 -17.44
C VAL A 138 -7.18 -6.02 -16.23
N VAL A 139 -6.14 -6.71 -15.76
CA VAL A 139 -6.22 -7.60 -14.60
C VAL A 139 -5.43 -6.97 -13.46
N HIS A 140 -6.10 -6.74 -12.33
CA HIS A 140 -5.51 -6.17 -11.12
C HIS A 140 -5.85 -7.06 -9.92
N THR A 141 -4.99 -8.05 -9.68
CA THR A 141 -5.15 -9.06 -8.64
C THR A 141 -3.79 -9.32 -7.98
N TYR A 142 -3.78 -9.99 -6.83
CA TYR A 142 -2.54 -10.42 -6.19
C TYR A 142 -1.72 -11.35 -7.09
N SER A 143 -0.40 -11.15 -7.13
CA SER A 143 0.52 -12.07 -7.80
C SER A 143 0.78 -13.28 -6.91
N ASN A 144 0.39 -14.49 -7.34
CA ASN A 144 0.75 -15.73 -6.64
C ASN A 144 2.16 -16.23 -7.02
N SER A 145 2.87 -15.51 -7.88
CA SER A 145 4.24 -15.82 -8.31
C SER A 145 5.25 -15.35 -7.27
N GLY A 146 6.12 -16.25 -6.78
CA GLY A 146 7.19 -15.94 -5.83
C GLY A 146 8.28 -14.98 -6.31
N LEU A 147 8.13 -14.40 -7.51
CA LEU A 147 8.98 -13.32 -8.00
C LEU A 147 8.45 -11.99 -7.48
N ASN A 148 8.99 -11.56 -6.36
CA ASN A 148 8.69 -10.27 -5.78
C ASN A 148 9.54 -9.17 -6.45
N HIS A 149 8.97 -8.48 -7.45
CA HIS A 149 9.62 -7.32 -8.08
C HIS A 149 9.88 -6.17 -7.08
N TYR A 150 9.21 -6.17 -5.91
CA TYR A 150 9.50 -5.25 -4.82
C TYR A 150 10.90 -5.44 -4.21
N GLY A 151 11.54 -6.60 -4.45
CA GLY A 151 12.95 -6.80 -4.11
C GLY A 151 13.89 -5.79 -4.79
N LEU A 152 13.49 -5.23 -5.94
CA LEU A 152 14.25 -4.20 -6.64
C LEU A 152 14.23 -2.86 -5.89
N TYR A 153 13.19 -2.55 -5.12
CA TYR A 153 13.08 -1.32 -4.31
C TYR A 153 13.67 -1.45 -2.90
N ALA A 154 14.02 -2.67 -2.48
CA ALA A 154 14.49 -2.93 -1.13
C ALA A 154 15.85 -2.26 -0.83
N TYR A 155 16.74 -2.17 -1.82
CA TYR A 155 18.08 -1.61 -1.61
C TYR A 155 18.04 -0.13 -1.20
N ASP A 156 17.38 0.71 -2.00
CA ASP A 156 17.29 2.14 -1.75
C ASP A 156 16.57 2.43 -0.43
N THR A 157 15.58 1.62 -0.10
CA THR A 157 14.84 1.71 1.16
C THR A 157 15.71 1.41 2.37
N VAL A 158 16.46 0.32 2.34
CA VAL A 158 17.39 -0.02 3.43
C VAL A 158 18.40 1.11 3.62
N TRP A 159 18.87 1.70 2.52
CA TRP A 159 19.78 2.84 2.57
C TRP A 159 19.14 4.09 3.17
N ILE A 160 17.90 4.42 2.80
CA ILE A 160 17.15 5.55 3.37
C ILE A 160 16.97 5.37 4.88
N ILE A 161 16.50 4.20 5.31
CA ILE A 161 16.27 3.89 6.73
C ILE A 161 17.59 3.96 7.51
N ALA A 162 18.66 3.34 7.00
CA ALA A 162 19.96 3.36 7.67
C ALA A 162 20.49 4.78 7.87
N ASN A 163 20.34 5.65 6.87
CA ASN A 163 20.75 7.05 6.98
C ASN A 163 19.85 7.85 7.91
N ALA A 164 18.54 7.58 7.95
CA ALA A 164 17.64 8.23 8.88
C ALA A 164 17.95 7.86 10.34
N VAL A 165 18.21 6.57 10.62
CA VAL A 165 18.65 6.11 11.94
C VAL A 165 19.98 6.76 12.32
N LYS A 166 20.93 6.86 11.38
CA LYS A 166 22.19 7.57 11.61
C LYS A 166 21.95 9.04 11.96
N ALA A 167 21.13 9.74 11.18
CA ALA A 167 20.79 11.15 11.40
C ALA A 167 20.10 11.36 12.76
N PHE A 168 19.22 10.45 13.17
CA PHE A 168 18.55 10.47 14.47
C PHE A 168 19.57 10.50 15.61
N PHE A 169 20.58 9.62 15.58
CA PHE A 169 21.62 9.58 16.61
C PHE A 169 22.59 10.78 16.53
N GLU A 170 22.93 11.24 15.32
CA GLU A 170 23.78 12.43 15.14
C GLU A 170 23.12 13.71 15.69
N LYS A 171 21.79 13.77 15.70
CA LYS A 171 20.98 14.84 16.33
C LYS A 171 20.82 14.68 17.84
N GLY A 172 21.45 13.68 18.46
CA GLY A 172 21.36 13.42 19.90
C GLY A 172 20.08 12.67 20.33
N GLY A 173 19.41 11.98 19.39
CA GLY A 173 18.25 11.15 19.70
C GLY A 173 18.59 10.05 20.71
N THR A 174 17.72 9.86 21.69
CA THR A 174 17.86 8.80 22.71
C THR A 174 16.83 7.69 22.44
N ILE A 175 17.23 6.43 22.61
CA ILE A 175 16.28 5.32 22.58
C ILE A 175 15.56 5.25 23.92
N SER A 176 14.28 5.63 23.94
CA SER A 176 13.39 5.45 25.10
C SER A 176 12.04 4.91 24.64
N PHE A 177 11.38 4.20 25.54
CA PHE A 177 10.08 3.61 25.29
C PHE A 177 9.11 3.93 26.41
N SER A 178 7.86 4.17 26.02
CA SER A 178 6.75 4.40 26.95
C SER A 178 5.55 3.52 26.59
N ASN A 179 4.72 3.24 27.59
CA ASN A 179 3.47 2.52 27.37
C ASN A 179 2.35 3.54 27.06
N ASP A 180 1.66 3.36 25.93
CA ASP A 180 0.54 4.21 25.55
C ASP A 180 -0.79 3.65 26.06
N SER A 181 -1.40 4.34 27.02
CA SER A 181 -2.71 3.99 27.57
C SER A 181 -3.85 3.92 26.53
N ASN A 182 -3.68 4.52 25.33
CA ASN A 182 -4.64 4.42 24.22
C ASN A 182 -4.63 3.04 23.55
N LEU A 183 -3.60 2.20 23.77
CA LEU A 183 -3.52 0.82 23.28
C LEU A 183 -4.72 -0.04 23.73
N HIS A 184 -5.37 0.31 24.85
CA HIS A 184 -6.59 -0.36 25.32
C HIS A 184 -7.83 -0.11 24.44
N LYS A 185 -7.83 0.94 23.62
CA LYS A 185 -9.00 1.37 22.81
C LYS A 185 -8.88 1.00 21.33
N ALA A 186 -7.67 0.81 20.83
CA ALA A 186 -7.39 0.78 19.39
C ALA A 186 -7.81 -0.52 18.66
N VAL A 187 -7.97 -1.67 19.34
CA VAL A 187 -8.32 -2.94 18.67
C VAL A 187 -9.20 -3.84 19.53
N GLY A 188 -10.35 -4.24 18.98
CA GLY A 188 -11.22 -5.25 19.56
C GLY A 188 -10.56 -6.62 19.63
N GLY A 189 -10.04 -6.99 20.81
CA GLY A 189 -9.83 -8.35 21.32
C GLY A 189 -8.81 -9.27 20.64
N ALA A 190 -8.45 -9.06 19.37
CA ALA A 190 -7.63 -10.01 18.59
C ALA A 190 -6.11 -9.77 18.69
N LEU A 191 -5.67 -8.54 19.00
CA LEU A 191 -4.25 -8.19 19.10
C LEU A 191 -3.97 -7.67 20.53
N ASN A 192 -3.08 -8.34 21.27
CA ASN A 192 -2.69 -7.91 22.61
C ASN A 192 -1.68 -6.76 22.54
N LEU A 193 -2.14 -5.60 22.08
CA LEU A 193 -1.32 -4.39 21.92
C LEU A 193 -1.08 -3.69 23.27
N ALA A 194 -1.93 -3.92 24.27
CA ALA A 194 -1.84 -3.31 25.61
C ALA A 194 -0.56 -3.63 26.40
N ALA A 195 0.24 -4.59 25.93
CA ALA A 195 1.52 -4.97 26.54
C ALA A 195 2.74 -4.38 25.81
N MET A 196 2.54 -3.51 24.81
CA MET A 196 3.63 -2.94 24.02
C MET A 196 4.17 -1.65 24.62
N ASN A 197 5.49 -1.58 24.73
CA ASN A 197 6.20 -0.31 24.92
C ASN A 197 6.53 0.25 23.53
N VAL A 198 6.19 1.52 23.30
CA VAL A 198 6.30 2.24 22.04
C VAL A 198 7.49 3.18 22.09
N PHE A 199 8.24 3.27 20.99
CA PHE A 199 9.40 4.15 20.87
C PHE A 199 9.01 5.64 20.84
N ASP A 200 9.49 6.40 21.81
CA ASP A 200 9.15 7.82 21.98
C ASP A 200 9.69 8.70 20.83
N GLY A 201 10.76 8.26 20.17
CA GLY A 201 11.40 8.97 19.06
C GLY A 201 10.73 8.75 17.70
N GLY A 202 9.60 8.05 17.63
CA GLY A 202 8.96 7.66 16.37
C GLY A 202 8.72 8.82 15.40
N LYS A 203 8.24 9.96 15.90
CA LYS A 203 8.03 11.17 15.09
C LYS A 203 9.34 11.75 14.53
N GLN A 204 10.38 11.83 15.36
CA GLN A 204 11.68 12.35 14.92
C GLN A 204 12.31 11.44 13.87
N LEU A 205 12.21 10.12 14.06
CA LEU A 205 12.69 9.14 13.10
C LEU A 205 11.94 9.24 11.76
N LEU A 206 10.62 9.45 11.78
CA LEU A 206 9.82 9.70 10.59
C LEU A 206 10.28 10.97 9.86
N ASP A 207 10.49 12.07 10.59
CA ASP A 207 10.99 13.32 10.02
C ASP A 207 12.37 13.15 9.37
N ASP A 208 13.26 12.38 10.00
CA ASP A 208 14.59 12.05 9.46
C ASP A 208 14.53 11.22 8.18
N ILE A 209 13.52 10.35 8.03
CA ILE A 209 13.27 9.60 6.79
C ILE A 209 12.76 10.55 5.69
N LEU A 210 11.76 11.37 6.00
CA LEU A 210 11.11 12.25 5.01
C LEU A 210 12.04 13.36 4.50
N GLN A 211 13.00 13.80 5.32
CA GLN A 211 14.01 14.79 4.94
C GLN A 211 15.20 14.18 4.18
N ASN A 212 15.24 12.85 3.99
CA ASN A 212 16.32 12.20 3.28
C ASN A 212 16.26 12.57 1.77
N PRO A 213 17.35 13.12 1.18
CA PRO A 213 17.37 13.53 -0.22
C PRO A 213 17.01 12.42 -1.22
N LEU A 214 17.27 11.16 -0.85
CA LEU A 214 16.98 10.01 -1.70
C LEU A 214 15.48 9.68 -1.73
N PHE A 215 14.69 10.06 -0.71
CA PHE A 215 13.27 9.71 -0.62
C PHE A 215 12.46 10.21 -1.81
N GLY A 216 12.74 11.43 -2.31
CA GLY A 216 12.08 11.97 -3.50
C GLY A 216 12.57 11.39 -4.83
N SER A 217 13.72 10.69 -4.86
CA SER A 217 14.36 10.18 -6.07
C SER A 217 13.96 8.74 -6.43
N VAL A 218 13.44 7.96 -5.46
CA VAL A 218 12.96 6.59 -5.67
C VAL A 218 11.49 6.49 -6.10
N GLY A 219 10.82 7.62 -6.34
CA GLY A 219 9.39 7.63 -6.68
C GLY A 219 8.48 7.30 -5.49
N LEU A 220 9.00 7.36 -4.26
CA LEU A 220 8.19 7.31 -3.05
C LEU A 220 7.42 8.63 -2.89
N PRO A 221 6.17 8.60 -2.43
CA PRO A 221 5.34 9.79 -2.33
C PRO A 221 5.85 10.72 -1.22
N GLY A 222 6.84 11.55 -1.54
CA GLY A 222 7.34 12.63 -0.68
C GLY A 222 7.64 13.93 -1.42
N SER A 223 7.72 13.90 -2.76
CA SER A 223 8.17 15.03 -3.57
C SER A 223 7.11 15.60 -4.54
N CYS A 224 5.93 15.00 -4.68
CA CYS A 224 4.91 15.43 -5.66
C CYS A 224 3.84 16.42 -5.15
N LEU A 225 4.07 17.10 -4.02
CA LEU A 225 3.13 18.12 -3.50
C LEU A 225 3.46 19.56 -3.95
N HIS A 226 4.46 19.77 -4.81
CA HIS A 226 4.87 21.12 -5.27
C HIS A 226 5.19 21.18 -6.78
N SER A 227 4.32 20.68 -7.65
CA SER A 227 4.41 20.97 -9.10
C SER A 227 3.04 21.04 -9.74
#